data_AF-A0A832M486-F1
#
_entry.id   AF-A0A832M486-F1
#
_cell.length_a   1.000
_cell.length_b   1.000
_cell.length_c   1.000
_cell.angle_alpha   90.00
_cell.angle_beta   90.00
_cell.angle_gamma   90.00
#
_symmetry.space_group_name_H-M   'P 1'
#
loop_
_entity.id
_entity.type
_entity.pdbx_description
1 polymer ?
#
loop_
_entity_poly.entity_id
_entity_poly.type
_entity_poly.pdbx_seq_one_letter_code
_entity_poly.pdbx_strand_id
1 'polypeptide(L)'
;MDKLKSVFWRWRGVAIAVPSVTGIVLLLRLTGLLQLLELATLDQLFLLRPLEPIDSRITIVTITEADIQKLRQYPFSDAILARLINHLKRHRPSVIGLDLYRDLPIEPGHQDLVTIFKTTPNLIGVQKVSRSADSDPVAPPPVLKQQEQVGANDFVLDPDGKIRRSFLTVDEQPGQPVFGFGFKLAYQYL
;
A
#
# COMPACT_ATOMS: atom_id res chain seq x y z
N MET A 1 39.01 -9.78 49.12
CA MET A 1 39.26 -9.93 47.68
C MET A 1 38.77 -11.29 47.13
N ASP A 2 38.76 -12.36 47.93
CA ASP A 2 38.45 -13.73 47.47
C ASP A 2 36.98 -14.03 47.19
N LYS A 3 36.04 -13.35 47.88
CA LYS A 3 34.59 -13.49 47.58
C LYS A 3 34.26 -13.06 46.14
N LEU A 4 34.86 -11.97 45.65
CA LEU A 4 34.67 -11.51 44.26
C LEU A 4 35.21 -12.50 43.22
N LYS A 5 36.37 -13.12 43.46
CA LYS A 5 36.93 -14.14 42.57
C LYS A 5 36.04 -15.38 42.50
N SER A 6 35.49 -15.83 43.63
CA SER A 6 34.58 -16.99 43.68
C SER A 6 33.26 -16.74 42.92
N VAL A 7 32.75 -15.51 42.97
CA VAL A 7 31.56 -15.09 42.23
C VAL A 7 31.88 -15.05 40.74
N PHE A 8 32.95 -14.38 40.32
CA PHE A 8 33.35 -14.31 38.90
C PHE A 8 33.59 -15.70 38.29
N TRP A 9 34.19 -16.61 39.06
CA TRP A 9 34.43 -18.00 38.64
C TRP A 9 33.15 -18.83 38.51
N ARG A 10 32.09 -18.50 39.28
CA ARG A 10 30.77 -19.14 39.16
C ARG A 10 29.97 -18.61 37.97
N TRP A 11 30.15 -17.34 37.61
CA TRP A 11 29.43 -16.68 36.52
C TRP A 11 30.12 -16.76 35.14
N ARG A 12 31.35 -17.28 35.06
CA ARG A 12 32.14 -17.32 33.80
C ARG A 12 31.42 -18.02 32.64
N GLY A 13 30.66 -19.08 32.92
CA GLY A 13 29.90 -19.81 31.89
C GLY A 13 28.80 -18.93 31.28
N VAL A 14 28.09 -18.17 32.13
CA VAL A 14 27.09 -17.19 31.70
C VAL A 14 27.75 -16.03 30.95
N ALA A 15 28.89 -15.54 31.46
CA ALA A 15 29.64 -14.43 30.85
C ALA A 15 30.19 -14.76 29.46
N ILE A 16 30.37 -16.04 29.11
CA ILE A 16 30.76 -16.48 27.76
C ILE A 16 29.52 -16.81 26.93
N ALA A 17 28.60 -17.61 27.46
CA ALA A 17 27.44 -18.10 26.71
C ALA A 17 26.53 -16.97 26.22
N VAL A 18 26.24 -15.97 27.07
CA VAL A 18 25.35 -14.86 26.71
C VAL A 18 25.88 -14.06 25.51
N PRO A 19 27.12 -13.51 25.53
CA PRO A 19 27.62 -12.78 24.37
C PRO A 19 27.86 -13.68 23.15
N SER A 20 28.23 -14.95 23.32
CA SER A 20 28.35 -15.88 22.20
C SER A 20 27.01 -16.12 21.49
N VAL A 21 25.96 -16.47 22.23
CA VAL A 21 24.61 -16.66 21.67
C VAL A 21 24.10 -15.35 21.07
N THR A 22 24.28 -14.22 21.77
CA THR A 22 23.90 -12.90 21.25
C THR A 22 24.61 -12.60 19.93
N GLY A 23 25.91 -12.85 19.85
CA GLY A 23 26.69 -12.68 18.62
C GLY A 23 26.18 -13.54 17.48
N ILE A 24 25.87 -14.82 17.73
CA ILE A 24 25.30 -15.73 16.72
C ILE A 24 23.94 -15.21 16.23
N VAL A 25 23.04 -14.82 17.15
CA VAL A 25 21.71 -14.31 16.78
C VAL A 25 21.84 -13.02 15.96
N LEU A 26 22.74 -12.11 16.34
CA LEU A 26 23.01 -10.89 15.58
C LEU A 26 23.53 -11.23 14.17
N LEU A 27 24.43 -12.19 14.03
CA LEU A 27 24.95 -12.63 12.73
C LEU A 27 23.85 -13.25 11.85
N LEU A 28 23.00 -14.11 12.42
CA LEU A 28 21.86 -14.70 11.70
C LEU A 28 20.87 -13.62 11.25
N ARG A 29 20.62 -12.61 12.09
CA ARG A 29 19.74 -11.48 11.77
C ARG A 29 20.33 -10.58 10.70
N LEU A 30 21.61 -10.21 10.80
CA LEU A 30 22.29 -9.33 9.85
C LEU A 30 22.43 -9.96 8.47
N THR A 31 22.56 -11.29 8.40
CA THR A 31 22.65 -12.02 7.13
C THR A 31 21.28 -12.32 6.52
N GLY A 32 20.18 -12.10 7.25
CA GLY A 32 18.82 -12.41 6.79
C GLY A 32 18.56 -13.92 6.63
N LEU A 33 19.40 -14.79 7.20
CA LEU A 33 19.33 -16.23 6.97
C LEU A 33 18.00 -16.85 7.42
N LEU A 34 17.37 -16.24 8.44
CA LEU A 34 16.09 -16.65 8.98
C LEU A 34 14.89 -15.90 8.38
N GLN A 35 15.12 -14.94 7.48
CA GLN A 35 14.07 -14.03 6.99
C GLN A 35 12.87 -14.77 6.38
N LEU A 36 13.10 -15.82 5.60
CA LEU A 36 12.02 -16.63 5.03
C LEU A 36 11.16 -17.30 6.10
N LEU A 37 11.78 -17.81 7.17
CA LEU A 37 11.10 -18.45 8.29
C LEU A 37 10.33 -17.41 9.11
N GLU A 38 10.91 -16.22 9.32
CA GLU A 38 10.27 -15.11 10.01
C GLU A 38 9.01 -14.65 9.27
N LEU A 39 9.10 -14.46 7.95
CA LEU A 39 7.96 -14.07 7.11
C LEU A 39 6.88 -15.16 7.07
N ALA A 40 7.25 -16.44 6.98
CA ALA A 40 6.29 -17.53 7.03
C ALA A 40 5.58 -17.62 8.40
N THR A 41 6.32 -17.38 9.48
CA THR A 41 5.74 -17.33 10.84
C THR A 41 4.79 -16.16 10.98
N LEU A 42 5.15 -14.99 10.46
CA LEU A 42 4.28 -13.81 10.43
C LEU A 42 2.98 -14.08 9.67
N ASP A 43 3.07 -14.71 8.50
CA ASP A 43 1.89 -15.09 7.71
C ASP A 43 0.95 -16.00 8.52
N GLN A 44 1.49 -16.97 9.25
CA GLN A 44 0.68 -17.85 10.11
C GLN A 44 0.02 -17.08 11.27
N LEU A 45 0.73 -16.14 11.88
CA LEU A 45 0.16 -15.31 12.94
C LEU A 45 -1.00 -14.44 12.43
N PHE A 46 -0.92 -13.95 11.19
CA PHE A 46 -2.05 -13.24 10.56
C PHE A 46 -3.25 -14.15 10.32
N LEU A 47 -3.04 -15.39 9.88
CA LEU A 47 -4.12 -16.38 9.69
C LEU A 47 -4.78 -16.82 11.00
N LEU A 48 -4.01 -16.86 12.09
CA LEU A 48 -4.50 -17.22 13.42
C LEU A 48 -5.23 -16.06 14.12
N ARG A 49 -5.16 -14.85 13.57
CA ARG A 49 -5.83 -13.67 14.14
C ARG A 49 -7.35 -13.83 14.01
N PRO A 50 -8.13 -13.49 15.04
CA PRO A 50 -9.58 -13.42 14.92
C PRO A 50 -10.00 -12.49 13.77
N LEU A 51 -11.06 -12.86 13.05
CA LEU A 51 -11.61 -12.00 12.00
C LEU A 51 -12.05 -10.66 12.59
N GLU A 52 -11.58 -9.58 11.97
CA GLU A 52 -12.08 -8.23 12.26
C GLU A 52 -13.48 -8.06 11.66
N PRO A 53 -14.41 -7.40 12.37
CA PRO A 53 -15.72 -7.08 11.82
C PRO A 53 -15.58 -6.10 10.66
N ILE A 54 -16.47 -6.23 9.66
CA ILE A 54 -16.51 -5.31 8.52
C ILE A 54 -16.88 -3.90 9.02
N ASP A 55 -16.08 -2.91 8.65
CA ASP A 55 -16.35 -1.52 8.96
C ASP A 55 -17.45 -0.95 8.05
N SER A 56 -18.61 -0.65 8.63
CA SER A 56 -19.77 -0.13 7.89
C SER A 56 -19.56 1.28 7.29
N ARG A 57 -18.47 1.97 7.65
CA ARG A 57 -18.13 3.29 7.12
C ARG A 57 -17.44 3.22 5.77
N ILE A 58 -16.94 2.04 5.39
CA ILE A 58 -16.16 1.82 4.17
C ILE A 58 -17.04 1.04 3.17
N THR A 59 -17.17 1.57 1.96
CA THR A 59 -17.83 0.88 0.84
C THR A 59 -16.83 0.64 -0.27
N ILE A 60 -16.68 -0.62 -0.70
CA ILE A 60 -15.80 -1.01 -1.80
C ILE A 60 -16.67 -1.26 -3.03
N VAL A 61 -16.39 -0.53 -4.11
CA VAL A 61 -17.00 -0.75 -5.42
C VAL A 61 -16.02 -1.54 -6.27
N THR A 62 -16.34 -2.80 -6.55
CA THR A 62 -15.48 -3.71 -7.31
C THR A 62 -15.87 -3.76 -8.78
N ILE A 63 -14.90 -4.09 -9.64
CA ILE A 63 -15.15 -4.47 -11.03
C ILE A 63 -14.96 -5.98 -11.12
N THR A 64 -16.00 -6.70 -11.52
CA THR A 64 -15.97 -8.16 -11.68
C THR A 64 -15.93 -8.56 -13.15
N GLU A 65 -15.56 -9.81 -13.42
CA GLU A 65 -15.63 -10.38 -14.78
C GLU A 65 -17.06 -10.30 -15.34
N ALA A 66 -18.09 -10.50 -14.50
CA ALA A 66 -19.48 -10.38 -14.91
C ALA A 66 -19.82 -8.95 -15.38
N ASP A 67 -19.24 -7.92 -14.76
CA ASP A 67 -19.41 -6.53 -15.18
C ASP A 67 -18.74 -6.27 -16.54
N ILE A 68 -17.54 -6.82 -16.75
CA ILE A 68 -16.81 -6.73 -18.02
C ILE A 68 -17.60 -7.40 -19.14
N GLN A 69 -18.10 -8.63 -18.92
CA GLN A 69 -18.90 -9.37 -19.90
C GLN A 69 -20.22 -8.64 -20.22
N LYS A 70 -20.85 -8.03 -19.21
CA LYS A 70 -22.08 -7.26 -19.39
C LYS A 70 -21.87 -5.99 -20.20
N LEU A 71 -20.77 -5.26 -19.95
CA LEU A 71 -20.46 -4.00 -20.62
C LEU A 71 -19.72 -4.20 -21.96
N ARG A 72 -19.17 -5.40 -22.20
CA ARG A 72 -18.43 -5.81 -23.41
C ARG A 72 -17.27 -4.88 -23.78
N GLN A 73 -16.76 -4.14 -22.81
CA GLN A 73 -15.69 -3.17 -23.00
C GLN A 73 -14.85 -3.13 -21.74
N TYR A 74 -13.53 -3.26 -21.89
CA TYR A 74 -12.57 -2.99 -20.83
C TYR A 74 -11.28 -2.44 -21.46
N PRO A 75 -10.68 -1.37 -20.92
CA PRO A 75 -11.14 -0.59 -19.77
C PRO A 75 -12.45 0.17 -20.05
N PHE A 76 -13.23 0.44 -19.00
CA PHE A 76 -14.50 1.15 -19.12
C PHE A 76 -14.33 2.60 -19.58
N SER A 77 -15.26 3.10 -20.37
CA SER A 77 -15.25 4.49 -20.81
C SER A 77 -15.38 5.48 -19.66
N ASP A 78 -14.86 6.68 -19.89
CA ASP A 78 -14.86 7.78 -18.93
C ASP A 78 -16.30 8.23 -18.60
N ALA A 79 -17.26 8.08 -19.51
CA ALA A 79 -18.69 8.30 -19.23
C ALA A 79 -19.27 7.34 -18.17
N ILE A 80 -18.80 6.09 -18.12
CA ILE A 80 -19.22 5.14 -17.07
C ILE A 80 -18.64 5.56 -15.72
N LEU A 81 -17.35 5.88 -15.71
CA LEU A 81 -16.66 6.31 -14.49
C LEU A 81 -17.22 7.63 -13.95
N ALA A 82 -17.51 8.60 -14.84
CA ALA A 82 -18.16 9.84 -14.52
C ALA A 82 -19.53 9.63 -13.84
N ARG A 83 -20.37 8.75 -14.41
CA ARG A 83 -21.66 8.39 -13.81
C ARG A 83 -21.51 7.72 -12.45
N LEU A 84 -20.53 6.82 -12.30
CA LEU A 84 -20.24 6.16 -11.03
C LEU A 84 -19.83 7.18 -9.95
N ILE A 85 -18.86 8.05 -10.23
CA ILE A 85 -18.40 9.04 -9.26
C ILE A 85 -19.53 10.00 -8.90
N ASN A 86 -20.32 10.48 -9.87
CA ASN A 86 -21.50 11.30 -9.58
C ASN A 86 -22.55 10.56 -8.75
N HIS A 87 -22.70 9.24 -8.90
CA HIS A 87 -23.55 8.45 -8.03
C HIS A 87 -23.03 8.44 -6.60
N LEU A 88 -21.74 8.13 -6.40
CA LEU A 88 -21.09 8.11 -5.10
C LEU A 88 -21.16 9.48 -4.39
N LYS A 89 -20.93 10.58 -5.12
CA LYS A 89 -21.03 11.95 -4.59
C LYS A 89 -22.37 12.26 -3.93
N ARG A 90 -23.48 11.69 -4.41
CA ARG A 90 -24.81 11.91 -3.81
C ARG A 90 -24.92 11.38 -2.38
N HIS A 91 -24.09 10.41 -2.02
CA HIS A 91 -24.03 9.86 -0.67
C HIS A 91 -23.10 10.64 0.27
N ARG A 92 -22.48 11.73 -0.21
CA ARG A 92 -21.59 12.62 0.56
C ARG A 92 -20.49 11.85 1.33
N PRO A 93 -19.69 10.98 0.66
CA PRO A 93 -18.58 10.30 1.32
C PRO A 93 -17.54 11.33 1.79
N SER A 94 -16.86 11.06 2.91
CA SER A 94 -15.76 11.92 3.37
C SER A 94 -14.59 11.94 2.39
N VAL A 95 -14.24 10.78 1.82
CA VAL A 95 -13.19 10.62 0.79
C VAL A 95 -13.63 9.57 -0.23
N ILE A 96 -13.19 9.71 -1.48
CA ILE A 96 -13.40 8.73 -2.55
C ILE A 96 -12.01 8.32 -3.07
N GLY A 97 -11.67 7.03 -2.98
CA GLY A 97 -10.49 6.47 -3.63
C GLY A 97 -10.83 5.90 -4.99
N LEU A 98 -10.08 6.28 -6.01
CA LEU A 98 -10.16 5.75 -7.36
C LEU A 98 -8.88 4.99 -7.69
N ASP A 99 -8.87 3.70 -7.42
CA ASP A 99 -7.77 2.81 -7.79
C ASP A 99 -7.94 2.29 -9.23
N LEU A 100 -7.92 3.22 -10.18
CA LEU A 100 -7.90 2.93 -11.61
C LEU A 100 -6.94 3.89 -12.29
N TYR A 101 -6.00 3.34 -13.07
CA TYR A 101 -5.15 4.15 -13.94
C TYR A 101 -5.99 4.83 -15.03
N ARG A 102 -5.86 6.15 -15.11
CA ARG A 102 -6.57 7.04 -16.03
C ARG A 102 -5.64 8.16 -16.52
N ASP A 103 -4.42 7.78 -16.90
CA ASP A 103 -3.44 8.66 -17.56
C ASP A 103 -3.88 9.07 -18.97
N LEU A 104 -4.57 8.17 -19.67
CA LEU A 104 -5.07 8.37 -21.02
C LEU A 104 -6.61 8.48 -21.05
N PRO A 105 -7.18 9.31 -21.95
CA PRO A 105 -8.62 9.43 -22.12
C PRO A 105 -9.22 8.13 -22.68
N ILE A 106 -10.39 7.75 -22.17
CA ILE A 106 -11.14 6.59 -22.68
C ILE A 106 -12.54 7.05 -23.08
N GLU A 107 -12.68 7.40 -24.35
CA GLU A 107 -13.95 7.88 -24.87
C GLU A 107 -15.04 6.79 -24.90
N PRO A 108 -16.33 7.18 -24.85
CA PRO A 108 -16.83 8.54 -24.71
C PRO A 108 -16.81 9.06 -23.27
N GLY A 109 -16.76 10.39 -23.10
CA GLY A 109 -17.09 11.09 -21.85
C GLY A 109 -15.89 11.64 -21.08
N HIS A 110 -14.73 11.78 -21.72
CA HIS A 110 -13.52 12.26 -21.04
C HIS A 110 -13.71 13.66 -20.44
N GLN A 111 -14.34 14.57 -21.18
CA GLN A 111 -14.54 15.95 -20.73
C GLN A 111 -15.45 16.04 -19.48
N ASP A 112 -16.44 15.15 -19.38
CA ASP A 112 -17.31 15.05 -18.20
C ASP A 112 -16.52 14.53 -17.00
N LEU A 113 -15.69 13.50 -17.19
CA LEU A 113 -14.83 12.96 -16.15
C LEU A 113 -13.82 14.01 -15.66
N VAL A 114 -13.20 14.76 -16.57
CA VAL A 114 -12.33 15.90 -16.26
C VAL A 114 -13.06 16.95 -15.41
N THR A 115 -14.32 17.26 -15.75
CA THR A 115 -15.14 18.20 -14.97
C THR A 115 -15.45 17.66 -13.58
N ILE A 116 -15.69 16.36 -13.46
CA ILE A 116 -15.90 15.69 -12.17
C ILE A 116 -14.63 15.74 -11.32
N PHE A 117 -13.46 15.48 -11.89
CA PHE A 117 -12.18 15.60 -11.19
C PHE A 117 -12.01 17.01 -10.62
N LYS A 118 -12.20 18.06 -11.43
CA LYS A 118 -12.12 19.46 -10.99
C LYS A 118 -13.10 19.81 -9.87
N THR A 119 -14.29 19.22 -9.87
CA THR A 119 -15.40 19.57 -8.95
C THR A 119 -15.57 18.60 -7.78
N THR A 120 -14.60 17.71 -7.53
CA THR A 120 -14.67 16.71 -6.46
C THR A 120 -13.40 16.76 -5.61
N PRO A 121 -13.30 17.69 -4.64
CA PRO A 121 -12.07 17.96 -3.88
C PRO A 121 -11.68 16.82 -2.93
N ASN A 122 -12.55 15.84 -2.71
CA ASN A 122 -12.29 14.67 -1.87
C ASN A 122 -12.09 13.37 -2.68
N LEU A 123 -11.92 13.46 -4.00
CA LEU A 123 -11.56 12.32 -4.85
C LEU A 123 -10.04 12.20 -4.92
N ILE A 124 -9.49 11.02 -4.64
CA ILE A 124 -8.07 10.72 -4.76
C ILE A 124 -7.89 9.64 -5.83
N GLY A 125 -7.12 9.96 -6.87
CA GLY A 125 -6.72 9.01 -7.91
C GLY A 125 -5.40 8.34 -7.59
N VAL A 126 -4.96 7.47 -8.49
CA VAL A 126 -3.68 6.76 -8.39
C VAL A 126 -2.70 7.18 -9.48
N GLN A 127 -1.42 7.10 -9.14
CA GLN A 127 -0.32 7.01 -10.09
C GLN A 127 0.58 5.84 -9.70
N LYS A 128 1.40 5.36 -10.62
CA LYS A 128 2.48 4.43 -10.33
C LYS A 128 3.80 5.13 -10.52
N VAL A 129 4.60 5.17 -9.47
CA VAL A 129 5.86 5.93 -9.45
C VAL A 129 7.04 5.06 -9.85
N SER A 130 7.13 3.86 -9.26
CA SER A 130 8.31 3.01 -9.40
C SER A 130 8.18 2.08 -10.59
N ARG A 131 9.27 1.94 -11.35
CA ARG A 131 9.44 0.83 -12.29
C ARG A 131 9.66 -0.47 -11.52
N SER A 132 8.96 -1.53 -11.88
CA SER A 132 9.23 -2.89 -11.43
C SER A 132 9.57 -3.80 -12.61
N ALA A 133 9.90 -5.07 -12.34
CA ALA A 133 10.19 -6.04 -13.38
C ALA A 133 9.06 -6.19 -14.41
N ASP A 134 7.80 -6.07 -13.95
CA ASP A 134 6.61 -6.37 -14.75
C ASP A 134 5.77 -5.14 -15.09
N SER A 135 6.21 -3.93 -14.73
CA SER A 135 5.42 -2.71 -14.98
C SER A 135 6.23 -1.42 -14.96
N ASP A 136 5.91 -0.54 -15.91
CA ASP A 136 6.45 0.82 -15.99
C ASP A 136 5.68 1.80 -15.08
N PRO A 137 6.28 2.97 -14.74
CA PRO A 137 5.55 4.07 -14.12
C PRO A 137 4.35 4.50 -14.97
N VAL A 138 3.24 4.87 -14.31
CA VAL A 138 2.00 5.31 -14.95
C VAL A 138 1.62 6.65 -14.36
N ALA A 139 1.47 7.64 -15.22
CA ALA A 139 1.09 8.99 -14.80
C ALA A 139 -0.32 9.00 -14.18
N PRO A 140 -0.64 9.97 -13.30
CA PRO A 140 -2.03 10.20 -12.90
C PRO A 140 -2.81 10.98 -13.96
N PRO A 141 -4.15 11.09 -13.80
CA PRO A 141 -4.92 12.14 -14.47
C PRO A 141 -4.32 13.53 -14.17
N PRO A 142 -3.98 14.35 -15.19
CA PRO A 142 -3.29 15.63 -14.98
C PRO A 142 -4.03 16.58 -14.05
N VAL A 143 -5.37 16.57 -14.10
CA VAL A 143 -6.23 17.39 -13.25
C VAL A 143 -6.09 17.02 -11.78
N LEU A 144 -6.13 15.72 -11.46
CA LEU A 144 -5.96 15.28 -10.07
C LEU A 144 -4.54 15.59 -9.56
N LYS A 145 -3.52 15.47 -10.42
CA LYS A 145 -2.14 15.83 -10.06
C LYS A 145 -2.01 17.30 -9.69
N GLN A 146 -2.60 18.19 -10.47
CA GLN A 146 -2.60 19.64 -10.21
C GLN A 146 -3.30 20.02 -8.89
N GLN A 147 -4.24 19.19 -8.43
CA GLN A 147 -4.98 19.40 -7.19
C GLN A 147 -4.38 18.66 -5.99
N GLU A 148 -3.20 18.01 -6.16
CA GLU A 148 -2.57 17.15 -5.14
C GLU A 148 -3.48 16.00 -4.66
N GLN A 149 -4.35 15.53 -5.56
CA GLN A 149 -5.37 14.52 -5.33
C GLN A 149 -4.95 13.14 -5.88
N VAL A 150 -3.68 12.81 -5.71
CA VAL A 150 -3.09 11.57 -6.24
C VAL A 150 -2.29 10.90 -5.13
N GLY A 151 -2.39 9.58 -5.06
CA GLY A 151 -1.48 8.75 -4.27
C GLY A 151 -0.74 7.72 -5.14
N ALA A 152 0.43 7.31 -4.69
CA ALA A 152 1.23 6.26 -5.32
C ALA A 152 0.61 4.88 -5.04
N ASN A 153 0.21 4.15 -6.08
CA ASN A 153 -0.21 2.75 -6.01
C ASN A 153 0.96 1.81 -6.30
N ASP A 154 2.00 1.96 -5.47
CA ASP A 154 3.21 1.16 -5.52
C ASP A 154 3.23 0.17 -4.35
N PHE A 155 3.75 -1.03 -4.63
CA PHE A 155 3.92 -2.08 -3.63
C PHE A 155 5.35 -2.58 -3.62
N VAL A 156 5.79 -3.01 -2.44
CA VAL A 156 7.05 -3.72 -2.28
C VAL A 156 6.77 -5.21 -2.18
N LEU A 157 7.42 -5.97 -3.06
CA LEU A 157 7.43 -7.43 -3.00
C LEU A 157 8.53 -7.86 -2.03
N ASP A 158 8.19 -8.76 -1.12
CA ASP A 158 9.19 -9.47 -0.33
C ASP A 158 9.89 -10.55 -1.19
N PRO A 159 11.02 -11.13 -0.74
CA PRO A 159 11.82 -12.08 -1.54
C PRO A 159 11.05 -13.32 -2.01
N ASP A 160 9.95 -13.67 -1.36
CA ASP A 160 9.06 -14.77 -1.74
C ASP A 160 7.90 -14.35 -2.65
N GLY A 161 7.91 -13.11 -3.14
CA GLY A 161 6.93 -12.57 -4.08
C GLY A 161 5.59 -12.15 -3.46
N LYS A 162 5.47 -12.16 -2.12
CA LYS A 162 4.24 -11.69 -1.46
C LYS A 162 4.33 -10.21 -1.10
N ILE A 163 3.17 -9.55 -1.10
CA ILE A 163 3.02 -8.18 -0.63
C ILE A 163 2.57 -8.22 0.83
N ARG A 164 3.42 -7.75 1.74
CA ARG A 164 3.08 -7.61 3.18
C ARG A 164 3.15 -6.18 3.68
N ARG A 165 3.67 -5.27 2.85
CA ARG A 165 3.96 -3.90 3.20
C ARG A 165 3.48 -2.98 2.09
N SER A 166 3.03 -1.80 2.48
CA SER A 166 2.64 -0.72 1.58
C SER A 166 3.50 0.49 1.85
N PHE A 167 3.76 1.30 0.83
CA PHE A 167 4.50 2.54 1.01
C PHE A 167 3.65 3.59 1.73
N LEU A 168 4.24 4.30 2.69
CA LEU A 168 3.67 5.54 3.22
C LEU A 168 3.95 6.70 2.26
N THR A 169 5.15 6.71 1.70
CA THR A 169 5.61 7.67 0.69
C THR A 169 6.50 6.97 -0.34
N VAL A 170 6.49 7.47 -1.57
CA VAL A 170 7.35 7.06 -2.66
C VAL A 170 7.90 8.31 -3.33
N ASP A 171 9.22 8.38 -3.55
CA ASP A 171 9.83 9.53 -4.22
C ASP A 171 9.64 9.41 -5.74
N GLU A 172 8.87 10.34 -6.33
CA GLU A 172 8.74 10.42 -7.80
C GLU A 172 10.03 10.96 -8.43
N GLN A 173 10.65 11.91 -7.75
CA GLN A 173 11.99 12.43 -8.03
C GLN A 173 12.71 12.63 -6.70
N PRO A 174 14.06 12.71 -6.68
CA PRO A 174 14.79 12.99 -5.46
C PRO A 174 14.25 14.22 -4.74
N GLY A 175 13.71 14.04 -3.53
CA GLY A 175 13.13 15.11 -2.71
C GLY A 175 11.69 15.50 -3.05
N GLN A 176 10.99 14.75 -3.91
CA GLN A 176 9.56 14.94 -4.23
C GLN A 176 8.75 13.70 -3.82
N PRO A 177 8.43 13.57 -2.51
CA PRO A 177 7.67 12.43 -2.02
C PRO A 177 6.20 12.53 -2.43
N VAL A 178 5.66 11.41 -2.89
CA VAL A 178 4.25 11.20 -3.15
C VAL A 178 3.72 10.24 -2.10
N PHE A 179 2.60 10.58 -1.46
CA PHE A 179 1.99 9.71 -0.46
C PHE A 179 1.49 8.42 -1.11
N GLY A 180 1.70 7.28 -0.46
CA GLY A 180 1.08 6.03 -0.85
C GLY A 180 -0.44 6.15 -0.83
N PHE A 181 -1.13 5.53 -1.78
CA PHE A 181 -2.56 5.70 -1.99
C PHE A 181 -3.39 5.44 -0.72
N GLY A 182 -3.15 4.31 -0.05
CA GLY A 182 -3.82 3.99 1.22
C GLY A 182 -3.54 5.01 2.32
N PHE A 183 -2.31 5.51 2.43
CA PHE A 183 -1.96 6.55 3.40
C PHE A 183 -2.64 7.89 3.08
N LYS A 184 -2.68 8.31 1.82
CA LYS A 184 -3.37 9.54 1.38
C LYS A 184 -4.86 9.49 1.70
N LEU A 185 -5.52 8.36 1.47
CA LEU A 185 -6.93 8.17 1.81
C LEU A 185 -7.17 8.23 3.32
N ALA A 186 -6.35 7.52 4.12
CA ALA A 186 -6.46 7.53 5.57
C ALA A 186 -6.21 8.93 6.14
N TYR A 187 -5.18 9.62 5.66
CA TYR A 187 -4.83 10.98 6.06
C TYR A 187 -5.93 12.00 5.73
N GLN A 188 -6.66 11.80 4.63
CA GLN A 188 -7.78 12.67 4.26
C GLN A 188 -9.07 12.36 5.04
N TYR A 189 -9.21 11.13 5.53
CA TYR A 189 -10.40 10.67 6.24
C TYR A 189 -10.39 10.99 7.74
N LEU A 190 -9.21 10.92 8.38
CA LEU A 190 -8.99 11.12 9.82
C LEU A 190 -8.84 12.60 10.20
#